data_AF-A0A7C2DYK4-F1
#
_entry.id   AF-A0A7C2DYK4-F1
#
_cell.length_a   1.000
_cell.length_b   1.000
_cell.length_c   1.000
_cell.angle_alpha   90.00
_cell.angle_beta   90.00
_cell.angle_gamma   90.00
#
_symmetry.space_group_name_H-M   'P 1'
#
loop_
_entity.id
_entity.type
_entity.pdbx_description
1 polymer ?
#
loop_
_entity_poly.entity_id
_entity_poly.type
_entity_poly.pdbx_seq_one_letter_code
_entity_poly.pdbx_strand_id
1 'polypeptide(L)'
;MLAEVEIADVAIWFKHVSQQDVLRRLKALAPEEEITLEADNVVGRWRRMKTGSDGREVAAIRPVGAMKTVWSEWYRTRRGQRIVLRPVVLADDYLAATSGLFSEWSSPEDEEAFRDL
;
A
#
# COMPACT_ATOMS: atom_id res chain seq x y z
N MET A 1 -12.51 -1.56 -2.90
CA MET A 1 -12.30 -2.66 -3.85
C MET A 1 -11.64 -3.82 -3.13
N LEU A 2 -12.14 -5.04 -3.27
CA LEU A 2 -11.77 -6.20 -2.44
C LEU A 2 -11.15 -7.28 -3.33
N ALA A 3 -9.85 -7.51 -3.21
CA ALA A 3 -9.19 -8.65 -3.86
C ALA A 3 -9.17 -9.86 -2.94
N GLU A 4 -9.31 -11.06 -3.49
CA GLU A 4 -9.07 -12.28 -2.74
C GLU A 4 -7.70 -12.83 -3.13
N VAL A 5 -6.92 -13.25 -2.12
CA VAL A 5 -5.60 -13.86 -2.31
C VAL A 5 -5.46 -15.08 -1.40
N GLU A 6 -4.76 -16.10 -1.87
CA GLU A 6 -4.45 -17.29 -1.06
C GLU A 6 -3.11 -17.13 -0.33
N ILE A 7 -3.07 -17.52 0.94
CA ILE A 7 -1.83 -17.63 1.71
C ILE A 7 -1.09 -18.89 1.29
N ALA A 8 -0.44 -18.83 0.13
CA ALA A 8 0.28 -19.97 -0.47
C ALA A 8 1.80 -19.87 -0.32
N ASP A 9 2.31 -18.66 -0.09
CA ASP A 9 3.73 -18.32 -0.16
C ASP A 9 4.10 -17.17 0.79
N VAL A 10 5.40 -16.94 0.98
CA VAL A 10 5.93 -15.83 1.79
C VAL A 10 5.70 -14.46 1.15
N ALA A 11 5.42 -14.42 -0.15
CA ALA A 11 5.06 -13.24 -0.91
C ALA A 11 3.69 -13.43 -1.59
N ILE A 12 3.01 -12.32 -1.89
CA ILE A 12 1.80 -12.34 -2.70
C ILE A 12 2.20 -12.13 -4.15
N TRP A 13 1.93 -13.15 -4.97
CA TRP A 13 2.18 -13.14 -6.40
C TRP A 13 1.04 -12.44 -7.13
N PHE A 14 1.34 -11.59 -8.10
CA PHE A 14 0.35 -10.81 -8.83
C PHE A 14 -0.63 -11.67 -9.62
N LYS A 15 -0.19 -12.85 -10.08
CA LYS A 15 -1.05 -13.86 -10.72
C LYS A 15 -2.12 -14.44 -9.79
N HIS A 16 -1.99 -14.27 -8.47
CA HIS A 16 -2.97 -14.72 -7.48
C HIS A 16 -3.90 -13.59 -7.01
N VAL A 17 -3.76 -12.38 -7.55
CA VAL A 17 -4.62 -11.25 -7.23
C VAL A 17 -5.79 -11.23 -8.22
N SER A 18 -6.97 -11.60 -7.75
CA SER A 18 -8.15 -11.77 -8.63
C SER A 18 -8.71 -10.46 -9.19
N GLN A 19 -8.52 -9.33 -8.52
CA GLN A 19 -9.10 -8.05 -8.92
C GLN A 19 -8.14 -7.20 -9.76
N GLN A 20 -8.60 -6.78 -10.94
CA GLN A 20 -7.78 -6.03 -11.89
C GLN A 20 -7.37 -4.64 -11.39
N ASP A 21 -8.21 -3.95 -10.64
CA ASP A 21 -7.87 -2.62 -10.10
C ASP A 21 -6.75 -2.67 -9.06
N VAL A 22 -6.83 -3.62 -8.14
CA VAL A 22 -5.77 -3.87 -7.15
C VAL A 22 -4.49 -4.26 -7.88
N LEU A 23 -4.59 -5.15 -8.86
CA LEU A 23 -3.46 -5.56 -9.68
C LEU A 23 -2.82 -4.38 -10.44
N ARG A 24 -3.62 -3.48 -11.04
CA ARG A 24 -3.13 -2.27 -11.71
C ARG A 24 -2.35 -1.38 -10.75
N ARG A 25 -2.89 -1.14 -9.55
CA ARG A 25 -2.20 -0.36 -8.52
C ARG A 25 -0.88 -1.00 -8.10
N LEU A 26 -0.86 -2.31 -7.88
CA LEU A 26 0.36 -3.03 -7.50
C LEU A 26 1.42 -3.05 -8.62
N LYS A 27 0.99 -3.06 -9.89
CA LYS A 27 1.88 -2.97 -11.06
C LYS A 27 2.44 -1.57 -11.29
N ALA A 28 1.74 -0.53 -10.82
CA ALA A 28 2.18 0.86 -10.94
C ALA A 28 3.29 1.23 -9.93
N LEU A 29 3.50 0.42 -8.90
CA LEU A 29 4.56 0.61 -7.91
C LEU A 29 5.94 0.43 -8.55
N ALA A 30 6.87 1.35 -8.28
CA ALA A 30 8.26 1.18 -8.63
C ALA A 30 8.88 -0.03 -7.88
N PRO A 31 9.94 -0.65 -8.43
CA PRO A 31 10.67 -1.69 -7.69
C PRO A 31 11.16 -1.15 -6.34
N GLU A 32 10.98 -1.96 -5.29
CA GLU A 32 11.29 -1.62 -3.89
C GLU A 32 10.39 -0.56 -3.25
N GLU A 33 9.40 -0.04 -3.99
CA GLU A 33 8.39 0.88 -3.45
C GLU A 33 7.48 0.18 -2.44
N GLU A 34 7.09 0.91 -1.41
CA GLU A 34 6.23 0.43 -0.35
C GLU A 34 4.79 0.91 -0.54
N ILE A 35 3.84 0.05 -0.22
CA ILE A 35 2.41 0.35 -0.21
C ILE A 35 1.79 -0.17 1.08
N THR A 36 0.81 0.56 1.60
CA THR A 36 -0.02 0.08 2.70
C THR A 36 -1.23 -0.66 2.15
N LEU A 37 -1.41 -1.91 2.58
CA LEU A 37 -2.58 -2.71 2.25
C LEU A 37 -3.14 -3.28 3.55
N GLU A 38 -4.45 -3.47 3.55
CA GLU A 38 -5.10 -4.28 4.57
C GLU A 38 -5.32 -5.68 4.05
N ALA A 39 -4.83 -6.66 4.79
CA ALA A 39 -5.08 -8.07 4.56
C ALA A 39 -5.90 -8.60 5.74
N ASP A 40 -7.11 -9.11 5.50
CA ASP A 40 -8.00 -9.69 6.51
C ASP A 40 -8.17 -8.82 7.78
N ASN A 41 -8.51 -7.54 7.61
CA ASN A 41 -8.61 -6.52 8.67
C ASN A 41 -7.28 -6.14 9.37
N VAL A 42 -6.14 -6.65 8.90
CA VAL A 42 -4.81 -6.25 9.38
C VAL A 42 -4.17 -5.30 8.39
N VAL A 43 -4.02 -4.04 8.79
CA VAL A 43 -3.30 -3.03 8.00
C VAL A 43 -1.80 -3.25 8.15
N GLY A 44 -1.10 -3.36 7.02
CA GLY A 44 0.32 -3.63 6.99
C GLY A 44 1.01 -3.01 5.79
N ARG A 45 2.33 -2.86 5.91
CA ARG A 45 3.19 -2.40 4.82
C ARG A 45 3.67 -3.56 3.98
N TRP A 46 3.71 -3.32 2.68
CA TRP A 46 4.10 -4.26 1.65
C TRP A 46 5.10 -3.59 0.73
N ARG A 47 6.07 -4.35 0.22
CA ARG A 47 7.09 -3.81 -0.68
C ARG A 47 7.09 -4.56 -2.01
N ARG A 48 7.12 -3.82 -3.11
CA ARG A 48 7.29 -4.35 -4.46
C ARG A 48 8.65 -5.04 -4.58
N MET A 49 8.66 -6.30 -4.99
CA MET A 49 9.91 -7.01 -5.23
C MET A 49 10.56 -6.54 -6.53
N LYS A 50 11.85 -6.19 -6.47
CA LYS A 50 12.68 -5.80 -7.63
C LYS A 50 13.08 -6.99 -8.48
N THR A 51 13.74 -7.96 -7.84
CA THR A 51 14.24 -9.17 -8.49
C THR A 51 13.97 -10.39 -7.61
N GLY A 52 13.60 -11.49 -8.25
CA GLY A 52 13.54 -12.79 -7.59
C GLY A 52 14.93 -13.39 -7.39
N SER A 53 14.99 -14.54 -6.72
CA SER A 53 16.23 -15.29 -6.54
C SER A 53 16.92 -15.68 -7.87
N ASP A 54 16.17 -15.67 -8.98
CA ASP A 54 16.62 -16.00 -10.35
C ASP A 54 17.09 -14.75 -11.15
N GLY A 55 17.14 -13.56 -10.53
CA GLY A 55 17.53 -12.31 -11.20
C GLY A 55 16.50 -11.72 -12.16
N ARG A 56 15.35 -12.39 -12.36
CA ARG A 56 14.22 -11.88 -13.13
C ARG A 56 13.37 -10.91 -12.31
N GLU A 57 12.77 -9.93 -12.99
CA GLU A 57 11.72 -9.09 -12.40
C GLU A 57 10.57 -9.99 -11.92
N VAL A 58 10.30 -9.96 -10.62
CA VAL A 58 9.23 -10.77 -10.04
C VAL A 58 8.01 -9.90 -9.89
N ALA A 59 6.86 -10.36 -10.37
CA ALA A 59 5.57 -9.72 -10.17
C ALA A 59 4.96 -10.14 -8.82
N ALA A 60 5.52 -9.63 -7.73
CA ALA A 60 5.07 -9.92 -6.37
C ALA A 60 5.33 -8.76 -5.40
N ILE A 61 4.60 -8.78 -4.29
CA ILE A 61 4.84 -7.94 -3.12
C ILE A 61 5.15 -8.82 -1.92
N ARG A 62 6.01 -8.34 -1.04
CA ARG A 62 6.35 -9.02 0.21
C ARG A 62 5.96 -8.16 1.41
N PRO A 63 5.51 -8.76 2.52
CA PRO A 63 5.22 -8.02 3.73
C PRO A 63 6.51 -7.49 4.36
N VAL A 64 6.45 -6.28 4.92
CA VAL A 64 7.57 -5.62 5.58
C VAL A 64 7.14 -5.04 6.94
N GLY A 65 8.12 -4.75 7.80
CA GLY A 65 7.86 -4.30 9.17
C GLY A 65 7.03 -5.31 9.97
N ALA A 66 6.10 -4.82 10.78
CA ALA A 66 5.22 -5.65 11.62
C ALA A 66 4.40 -6.67 10.79
N MET A 67 4.02 -6.32 9.55
CA MET A 67 3.25 -7.19 8.68
C MET A 67 4.02 -8.47 8.31
N LYS A 68 5.35 -8.41 8.28
CA LYS A 68 6.19 -9.59 8.02
C LYS A 68 5.99 -10.67 9.08
N THR A 69 5.88 -10.27 10.35
CA THR A 69 5.65 -11.20 11.47
C THR A 69 4.28 -11.83 11.34
N VAL A 70 3.23 -11.01 11.18
CA VAL A 70 1.85 -11.47 11.01
C VAL A 70 1.73 -12.45 9.84
N TRP A 71 2.25 -12.08 8.68
CA TRP A 71 2.18 -12.93 7.49
C TRP A 71 2.96 -14.24 7.66
N SER A 72 4.10 -14.21 8.34
CA SER A 72 4.89 -15.42 8.61
C SER A 72 4.14 -16.39 9.53
N GLU A 73 3.39 -15.87 10.51
CA GLU A 73 2.52 -16.69 11.35
C GLU A 73 1.35 -17.26 10.55
N TRP A 74 0.68 -16.43 9.75
CA TRP A 74 -0.41 -16.87 8.88
C TRP A 74 0.03 -17.91 7.86
N TYR A 75 1.23 -17.77 7.30
CA TYR A 75 1.80 -18.78 6.41
C TYR A 75 2.00 -20.14 7.09
N ARG A 76 2.22 -20.16 8.41
CA ARG A 76 2.36 -21.41 9.20
C ARG A 76 1.01 -21.98 9.65
N THR A 77 0.05 -21.13 10.02
CA THR A 77 -1.20 -21.56 10.67
C THR A 77 -2.42 -21.57 9.74
N ARG A 78 -2.40 -20.75 8.69
CA ARG A 78 -3.52 -20.49 7.76
C ARG A 78 -3.15 -20.74 6.29
N ARG A 79 -2.14 -21.58 6.03
CA ARG A 79 -1.71 -21.91 4.67
C ARG A 79 -2.87 -22.49 3.85
N GLY A 80 -3.04 -22.01 2.62
CA GLY A 80 -4.13 -22.40 1.73
C GLY A 80 -5.47 -21.69 2.01
N GLN A 81 -5.54 -20.85 3.05
CA GLN A 81 -6.73 -20.02 3.29
C GLN A 81 -6.74 -18.83 2.32
N ARG A 82 -7.93 -18.49 1.82
CA ARG A 82 -8.18 -17.27 1.06
C ARG A 82 -8.55 -16.14 2.00
N ILE A 83 -7.92 -14.98 1.79
CA ILE A 83 -8.15 -13.78 2.56
C ILE A 83 -8.47 -12.61 1.64
N VAL A 84 -9.09 -11.58 2.22
CA VAL A 84 -9.37 -10.33 1.52
C VAL A 84 -8.16 -9.40 1.63
N LEU A 85 -7.73 -8.84 0.50
CA LEU A 85 -6.69 -7.84 0.37
C LEU A 85 -7.30 -6.57 -0.24
N ARG A 86 -7.13 -5.43 0.45
CA ARG A 86 -7.59 -4.13 -0.05
C ARG A 86 -6.51 -3.05 0.08
N PRO A 87 -6.38 -2.14 -0.91
CA PRO A 87 -5.55 -0.96 -0.75
C PRO A 87 -6.17 -0.04 0.30
N VAL A 88 -5.32 0.48 1.20
CA VAL A 88 -5.70 1.48 2.19
C VAL A 88 -5.06 2.79 1.78
N VAL A 89 -5.86 3.85 1.71
CA VAL A 89 -5.36 5.22 1.63
C VAL A 89 -5.28 5.72 3.07
N LEU A 90 -4.07 5.81 3.62
CA LEU A 90 -3.88 6.39 4.95
C LEU A 90 -4.00 7.92 4.86
N ALA A 91 -4.40 8.56 5.97
CA ALA A 91 -4.46 10.03 6.04
C ALA A 91 -3.08 10.70 5.80
N ASP A 92 -1.98 10.01 6.08
CA ASP A 92 -0.61 10.44 5.77
C ASP A 92 -0.36 10.60 4.25
N ASP A 93 -0.97 9.73 3.43
CA ASP A 93 -0.93 9.83 1.96
C ASP A 93 -1.64 11.12 1.48
N TYR A 94 -2.67 11.56 2.22
CA TYR A 94 -3.37 12.81 1.96
C TYR A 94 -2.51 14.03 2.34
N LEU A 95 -1.80 14.01 3.48
CA LEU A 95 -0.88 15.08 3.90
C LEU A 95 0.31 15.25 2.93
N ALA A 96 0.88 14.14 2.44
CA ALA A 96 1.94 14.18 1.44
C ALA A 96 1.45 14.75 0.08
N ALA A 97 0.23 14.39 -0.33
CA ALA A 97 -0.37 14.91 -1.57
C ALA A 97 -0.85 16.37 -1.46
N THR A 98 -1.30 16.81 -0.27
CA THR A 98 -1.80 18.18 -0.04
C THR A 98 -0.72 19.18 0.36
N SER A 99 0.46 18.75 0.80
CA SER A 99 1.57 19.66 1.10
C SER A 99 2.02 20.49 -0.11
N GLY A 100 1.73 20.05 -1.35
CA GLY A 100 1.96 20.83 -2.56
C GLY A 100 0.89 21.88 -2.89
N LEU A 101 -0.31 21.79 -2.29
CA LEU A 101 -1.47 22.66 -2.56
C LEU A 101 -1.62 23.81 -1.55
N PHE A 102 -0.94 23.75 -0.41
CA PHE A 102 -1.03 24.81 0.62
C PHE A 102 -0.09 25.99 0.38
N SER A 103 0.73 26.00 -0.68
CA SER A 103 1.63 27.13 -0.97
C SER A 103 0.95 28.36 -1.58
N GLU A 104 -0.33 28.24 -1.99
CA GLU A 104 -1.11 29.34 -2.59
C GLU A 104 -1.97 30.12 -1.56
N TRP A 105 -1.98 29.70 -0.29
CA TRP A 105 -2.74 30.34 0.80
C TRP A 105 -1.88 31.25 1.69
N SER A 106 -0.78 31.79 1.13
CA SER A 106 0.04 32.83 1.74
C SER A 106 0.13 34.06 0.83
N SER A 107 -1.00 34.46 0.22
CA SER A 107 -1.11 35.78 -0.39
C SER A 107 -1.24 36.83 0.74
N PRO A 108 -0.38 37.85 0.78
CA PRO A 108 -0.35 38.87 1.83
C PRO A 108 -1.50 39.90 1.77
N GLU A 109 -2.61 39.60 1.09
CA GLU A 109 -3.71 40.55 0.83
C GLU A 109 -4.85 40.51 1.87
N ASP A 110 -4.83 39.59 2.83
CA ASP A 110 -5.90 39.45 3.86
C ASP A 110 -5.61 40.20 5.17
N GLU A 111 -4.65 41.14 5.19
CA GLU A 111 -4.27 41.92 6.39
C GLU A 111 -4.90 43.33 6.47
N GLU A 112 -5.86 43.67 5.61
CA GLU A 112 -6.53 44.99 5.61
C GLU A 112 -7.98 44.99 6.12
N ALA A 113 -8.54 43.84 6.50
CA ALA A 113 -9.95 43.76 6.93
C ALA A 113 -10.17 43.87 8.46
N PHE A 114 -9.10 43.87 9.27
CA PHE A 114 -9.21 43.77 10.73
C PHE A 114 -8.76 45.02 11.50
N ARG A 115 -8.77 46.20 10.87
CA ARG A 115 -8.38 47.46 11.51
C ARG A 115 -9.50 48.50 11.59
N ASP A 116 -10.72 48.06 11.88
CA ASP A 116 -11.82 48.97 12.27
C ASP A 116 -12.79 48.29 13.28
N LEU A 117 -12.25 47.84 14.42
CA LEU A 117 -13.05 47.36 15.57
C LEU A 117 -12.51 47.91 16.88
#